data_AF-A0A948TYE3-F1
#
_entry.id   AF-A0A948TYE3-F1
#
_cell.length_a   1.000
_cell.length_b   1.000
_cell.length_c   1.000
_cell.angle_alpha   90.00
_cell.angle_beta   90.00
_cell.angle_gamma   90.00
#
_symmetry.space_group_name_H-M   'P 1'
#
loop_
_entity.id
_entity.type
_entity.pdbx_description
1 polymer ?
#
loop_
_entity_poly.entity_id
_entity_poly.type
_entity_poly.pdbx_seq_one_letter_code
_entity_poly.pdbx_strand_id
1 'polypeptide(L)'
;MHKEEPKINCPTFQKQEPGIKGITDKINGAKGVKEKAKFAEELQKEVDVLLSCHDYKEGSTDCGSCHFIANLRKRTANLIIKSKKLA
;
A
#
# COMPACT_ATOMS: atom_id res chain seq x y z
N MET A 1 20.24 20.49 9.50
CA MET A 1 18.91 20.65 8.86
C MET A 1 18.30 19.26 8.72
N HIS A 2 17.28 18.94 9.53
CA HIS A 2 16.47 17.75 9.28
C HIS A 2 15.65 18.04 8.02
N LYS A 3 15.98 17.39 6.90
CA LYS A 3 15.12 17.42 5.71
C LYS A 3 13.84 16.70 6.10
N GLU A 4 12.73 17.43 6.13
CA GLU A 4 11.42 16.80 6.23
C GLU A 4 11.27 15.83 5.07
N GLU A 5 10.91 14.58 5.38
CA GLU A 5 10.59 13.61 4.34
C GLU A 5 9.40 14.13 3.53
N PRO A 6 9.42 14.04 2.19
CA PRO A 6 8.30 14.45 1.38
C PRO A 6 7.05 13.63 1.78
N LYS A 7 6.02 14.34 2.26
CA LYS A 7 4.75 13.75 2.70
C LYS A 7 3.66 14.04 1.68
N ILE A 8 2.83 13.03 1.42
CA ILE A 8 1.57 13.23 0.69
C ILE A 8 0.57 13.89 1.65
N ASN A 9 0.10 15.08 1.30
CA ASN A 9 -0.80 15.88 2.13
C ASN A 9 -2.28 15.64 1.78
N CYS A 10 -2.63 14.38 1.51
CA CYS A 10 -3.99 13.95 1.25
C CYS A 10 -4.59 13.31 2.52
N PRO A 11 -5.73 13.80 3.05
CA PRO A 11 -6.36 13.23 4.24
C PRO A 11 -6.71 11.74 4.11
N THR A 12 -7.18 11.31 2.94
CA THR A 12 -7.48 9.90 2.64
C THR A 12 -6.22 9.04 2.73
N PHE A 13 -5.11 9.51 2.14
CA PHE A 13 -3.84 8.83 2.23
C PHE A 13 -3.34 8.76 3.68
N GLN A 14 -3.35 9.88 4.40
CA GLN A 14 -2.87 9.94 5.78
C GLN A 14 -3.69 9.06 6.73
N LYS A 15 -4.99 8.92 6.49
CA LYS A 15 -5.85 8.01 7.24
C LYS A 15 -5.50 6.54 6.97
N GLN A 16 -5.20 6.17 5.73
CA GLN A 16 -4.93 4.78 5.34
C GLN A 16 -3.50 4.33 5.63
N GLU A 17 -2.53 5.25 5.54
CA GLU A 17 -1.10 4.94 5.58
C GLU A 17 -0.66 4.15 6.84
N PRO A 18 -1.14 4.44 8.06
CA PRO A 18 -0.78 3.65 9.24
C PRO A 18 -1.22 2.17 9.13
N GLY A 19 -2.40 1.91 8.56
CA GLY A 19 -2.91 0.56 8.34
C GLY A 19 -2.05 -0.21 7.32
N ILE A 20 -1.75 0.45 6.20
CA ILE A 20 -0.85 -0.10 5.17
C ILE A 20 0.54 -0.40 5.73
N LYS A 21 1.10 0.50 6.54
CA LYS A 21 2.40 0.31 7.19
C LYS A 21 2.37 -0.89 8.13
N GLY A 22 1.36 -0.98 9.00
CA GLY A 22 1.21 -2.11 9.93
C GLY A 22 1.09 -3.46 9.22
N ILE A 23 0.39 -3.53 8.08
CA ILE A 23 0.30 -4.77 7.29
C ILE A 23 1.63 -5.07 6.60
N THR A 24 2.32 -4.05 6.08
CA THR A 24 3.64 -4.23 5.46
C THR A 24 4.66 -4.78 6.46
N ASP A 25 4.63 -4.31 7.71
CA ASP A 25 5.48 -4.84 8.78
C ASP A 25 5.16 -6.32 9.08
N LYS A 26 3.87 -6.71 9.09
CA LYS A 26 3.46 -8.12 9.23
C LYS A 26 3.93 -8.99 8.06
N ILE A 27 3.84 -8.49 6.82
CA ILE A 27 4.38 -9.19 5.64
C ILE A 27 5.88 -9.44 5.79
N ASN A 28 6.63 -8.43 6.24
CA ASN A 28 8.08 -8.52 6.40
C ASN A 28 8.47 -9.47 7.55
N GLY A 29 7.69 -9.50 8.64
CA GLY A 29 7.92 -10.37 9.79
C GLY A 29 7.40 -11.82 9.64
N ALA A 30 6.54 -12.08 8.66
CA ALA A 30 5.95 -13.41 8.46
C ALA A 30 7.01 -14.46 8.05
N LYS A 31 6.91 -15.66 8.63
CA LYS A 31 7.92 -16.72 8.50
C LYS A 31 7.78 -17.52 7.20
N GLY A 32 6.56 -17.60 6.66
CA GLY A 32 6.24 -18.46 5.53
C GLY A 32 5.49 -17.75 4.41
N VAL A 33 5.61 -18.28 3.20
CA VAL A 33 4.95 -17.72 2.00
C VAL A 33 3.42 -17.70 2.15
N LYS A 34 2.83 -18.73 2.78
CA LYS A 34 1.37 -18.78 3.03
C LYS A 34 0.89 -17.67 3.97
N GLU A 35 1.66 -17.35 5.00
CA GLU A 35 1.37 -16.27 5.95
C GLU A 35 1.54 -14.90 5.30
N LYS A 36 2.64 -14.71 4.55
CA LYS A 36 2.86 -13.50 3.74
C LYS A 36 1.71 -13.24 2.77
N ALA A 37 1.22 -14.28 2.10
CA ALA A 37 0.10 -14.16 1.16
C ALA A 37 -1.19 -13.69 1.85
N LYS A 38 -1.49 -14.17 3.07
CA LYS A 38 -2.65 -13.70 3.84
C LYS A 38 -2.56 -12.20 4.13
N PHE A 39 -1.41 -11.71 4.62
CA PHE A 39 -1.23 -10.29 4.86
C PHE A 39 -1.18 -9.47 3.56
N ALA A 40 -0.69 -10.03 2.46
CA ALA A 40 -0.73 -9.38 1.16
C ALA A 40 -2.17 -9.23 0.62
N GLU A 41 -3.08 -10.19 0.87
CA GLU A 41 -4.51 -10.05 0.57
C GLU A 41 -5.15 -8.91 1.39
N GLU A 42 -4.74 -8.73 2.66
CA GLU A 42 -5.16 -7.59 3.49
C GLU A 42 -4.61 -6.26 2.93
N LEU A 43 -3.32 -6.23 2.57
CA LEU A 43 -2.67 -5.05 1.97
C LEU A 43 -3.38 -4.61 0.68
N GLN A 44 -3.78 -5.57 -0.15
CA GLN A 44 -4.48 -5.28 -1.40
C GLN A 44 -5.79 -4.53 -1.15
N LYS A 45 -6.58 -4.93 -0.14
CA LYS A 45 -7.84 -4.26 0.21
C LYS A 45 -7.64 -2.81 0.63
N GLU A 46 -6.65 -2.56 1.49
CA GLU A 46 -6.32 -1.22 1.98
C GLU A 46 -5.84 -0.30 0.85
N VAL A 47 -5.03 -0.85 -0.07
CA VAL A 47 -4.53 -0.13 -1.24
C VAL A 47 -5.65 0.15 -2.25
N ASP A 48 -6.61 -0.76 -2.41
CA ASP A 48 -7.77 -0.56 -3.28
C ASP A 48 -8.66 0.60 -2.82
N VAL A 49 -8.72 0.90 -1.52
CA VAL A 49 -9.37 2.12 -1.00
C VAL A 49 -8.71 3.38 -1.55
N LEU A 50 -7.38 3.44 -1.58
CA LEU A 50 -6.66 4.58 -2.13
C LEU A 50 -6.85 4.72 -3.64
N LEU A 51 -6.83 3.60 -4.37
CA LEU A 51 -7.00 3.58 -5.83
C LEU A 51 -8.43 3.86 -6.29
N SER A 52 -9.41 3.66 -5.41
CA SER A 52 -10.84 3.96 -5.66
C SER A 52 -11.28 5.28 -5.02
N CYS A 53 -10.35 6.15 -4.63
CA CYS A 53 -10.65 7.44 -4.00
C CYS A 53 -11.53 8.31 -4.92
N HIS A 54 -12.74 8.62 -4.47
CA HIS A 54 -13.72 9.40 -5.24
C HIS A 54 -13.32 10.89 -5.34
N ASP A 55 -12.50 11.36 -4.41
CA ASP A 55 -11.98 12.74 -4.37
C ASP A 55 -10.68 12.90 -5.18
N TYR A 56 -10.35 11.95 -6.05
CA TYR A 56 -9.17 12.03 -6.90
C TYR A 56 -9.25 13.27 -7.80
N LYS A 57 -8.20 14.10 -7.77
CA LYS A 57 -8.06 15.29 -8.61
C LYS A 57 -6.93 15.08 -9.60
N GLU A 58 -7.28 15.01 -10.87
CA GLU A 58 -6.30 15.00 -11.96
C GLU A 58 -5.45 16.29 -11.90
N GLY A 59 -4.14 16.16 -12.11
CA GLY A 59 -3.19 17.27 -11.98
C GLY A 59 -2.73 17.60 -10.53
N SER A 60 -3.33 17.00 -9.50
CA SER A 60 -2.83 17.14 -8.12
C SER A 60 -1.62 16.23 -7.88
N THR A 61 -0.49 16.81 -7.47
CA THR A 61 0.73 16.07 -7.12
C THR A 61 0.50 15.07 -5.99
N ASP A 62 -0.31 15.42 -4.99
CA ASP A 62 -0.66 14.52 -3.88
C ASP A 62 -1.47 13.32 -4.37
N CYS A 63 -2.47 13.56 -5.23
CA CYS A 63 -3.29 12.49 -5.80
C CYS A 63 -2.46 11.58 -6.73
N GLY A 64 -1.61 12.18 -7.56
CA GLY A 64 -0.68 11.44 -8.43
C GLY A 64 0.30 10.56 -7.64
N SER A 65 0.91 11.12 -6.59
CA SER A 65 1.84 10.40 -5.72
C SER A 65 1.15 9.29 -4.94
N CYS A 66 -0.05 9.57 -4.41
CA CYS A 66 -0.89 8.57 -3.72
C CYS A 66 -1.19 7.38 -4.65
N HIS A 67 -1.74 7.63 -5.84
CA HIS A 67 -2.06 6.58 -6.80
C HIS A 67 -0.81 5.84 -7.27
N PHE A 68 0.32 6.52 -7.46
CA PHE A 68 1.58 5.88 -7.85
C PHE A 68 2.05 4.87 -6.79
N ILE A 69 2.16 5.30 -5.54
CA ILE A 69 2.60 4.45 -4.43
C ILE A 69 1.59 3.31 -4.18
N ALA A 70 0.29 3.61 -4.22
CA ALA A 70 -0.76 2.62 -4.09
C ALA A 70 -0.65 1.54 -5.19
N ASN A 71 -0.44 1.93 -6.45
CA ASN A 71 -0.23 0.97 -7.55
C ASN A 71 1.01 0.08 -7.34
N LEU A 72 2.13 0.65 -6.88
CA LEU A 72 3.33 -0.13 -6.56
C LEU A 72 3.03 -1.17 -5.47
N ARG A 73 2.38 -0.76 -4.39
CA ARG A 73 2.00 -1.66 -3.29
C ARG A 73 1.04 -2.76 -3.75
N LYS A 74 0.05 -2.44 -4.60
CA LYS A 74 -0.85 -3.43 -5.20
C LYS A 74 -0.10 -4.47 -6.03
N ARG A 75 0.86 -4.04 -6.85
CA ARG A 75 1.72 -4.95 -7.63
C ARG A 75 2.53 -5.86 -6.72
N THR A 76 3.15 -5.32 -5.67
CA THR A 76 3.91 -6.10 -4.68
C THR A 76 3.01 -7.12 -3.98
N ALA A 77 1.83 -6.72 -3.50
CA ALA A 77 0.86 -7.63 -2.88
C ALA A 77 0.49 -8.78 -3.82
N ASN A 78 0.18 -8.47 -5.09
CA ASN A 78 -0.15 -9.48 -6.10
C ASN A 78 0.99 -10.48 -6.34
N LEU A 79 2.26 -10.03 -6.32
CA LEU A 79 3.41 -10.93 -6.46
C LEU A 79 3.53 -11.89 -5.27
N ILE A 80 3.34 -11.39 -4.05
CA ILE A 80 3.36 -12.21 -2.83
C ILE A 80 2.20 -13.21 -2.81
N ILE A 81 1.01 -12.81 -3.24
CA ILE A 81 -0.14 -13.71 -3.35
C ILE A 81 0.13 -14.81 -4.37
N LYS A 82 0.73 -14.47 -5.52
CA LYS A 82 1.08 -15.45 -6.55
C LYS A 82 2.16 -16.43 -6.10
N SER A 83 3.14 -15.99 -5.29
CA SER A 83 4.21 -16.87 -4.82
C SER A 83 3.72 -18.00 -3.92
N LYS A 84 2.54 -17.86 -3.29
CA LYS A 84 1.83 -18.96 -2.60
C LYS A 84 1.61 -20.19 -3.48
N LYS A 85 1.47 -20.02 -4.80
CA LYS A 85 1.26 -21.13 -5.76
C LYS A 85 2.54 -21.83 -6.17
N LEU A 86 3.70 -21.27 -5.80
CA LEU A 86 5.03 -21.77 -6.16
C LEU A 86 5.72 -22.45 -4.96
N ALA A 87 5.06 -22.53 -3.81
CA ALA A 87 5.60 -22.99 -2.53
C ALA A 87 4.87 -24.23 -1.99
#